data_AF-A0A8J3UZY8-F1
#
_entry.id   AF-A0A8J3UZY8-F1
#
_cell.length_a   1.000
_cell.length_b   1.000
_cell.length_c   1.000
_cell.angle_alpha   90.00
_cell.angle_beta   90.00
_cell.angle_gamma   90.00
#
_symmetry.space_group_name_H-M   'P 1'
#
loop_
_entity.id
_entity.type
_entity.pdbx_description
1 polymer ?
#
loop_
_entity_poly.entity_id
_entity_poly.type
_entity_poly.pdbx_seq_one_letter_code
_entity_poly.pdbx_strand_id
1 'polypeptide(L)'
;MSKFNTTTTRPAVSSPLKTEATPSGRTHEGAPGYIRDAQSELFLLAVGNMVGEDSFYEKAGDRDARFRRLVHQVAVEDVDWMSRFLPWLRGEANMRSAPIAAALEAVKARLAASLHGGNRELVSSVLQRADEPGEALGYWTTRYGRAIPKPVKRGIADAVQRLYTERSLAKYDSDARGFRFGDVLDLVHPSPADDKPAQGDLFAHALDRRHGRDKPIPESLRMLRRRAELLALPVAERRAVLSDSARLTAAGMTWESLAGWLQGPMDAQAWASVIPSMGYMALLRNLRNFDEAGIGDELAEKILAKLSDPDEVARSRQLPFRFYSAYRNAPSLRWGHSLDKALTLATRNVPSFKGRTLVLVDTSASMSSGTISARSTVTPVQAAALFGVTLAARGDQVDLVGFADGTFRHEIRPGASVLREVERFCKRIGEVGHGTQIADSLRRSYKGHDRAVILSDMQTMSGYYAGGVTTAVPADVPLYGFNLQGYRAAAMPTGEGNRHEFGGFSDASFKLIPLLEARQSADWPF
;
A
#
# COMPACT_ATOMS: atom_id res chain seq x y z
N MET A 1 38.77 -23.85 -27.46
CA MET A 1 38.11 -22.94 -26.51
C MET A 1 37.43 -21.83 -27.30
N SER A 2 36.18 -21.49 -26.96
CA SER A 2 35.52 -20.35 -27.61
C SER A 2 36.26 -19.05 -27.26
N LYS A 3 36.56 -18.23 -28.26
CA LYS A 3 37.28 -16.95 -28.09
C LYS A 3 36.40 -15.84 -27.51
N PHE A 4 35.08 -15.94 -27.69
CA PHE A 4 34.13 -14.87 -27.37
C PHE A 4 32.99 -15.31 -26.44
N ASN A 5 32.69 -16.62 -26.40
CA ASN A 5 31.76 -17.23 -25.46
C ASN A 5 32.56 -17.85 -24.31
N THR A 6 33.03 -17.01 -23.40
CA THR A 6 33.79 -17.42 -22.22
C THR A 6 32.82 -17.67 -21.05
N THR A 7 33.30 -18.30 -19.98
CA THR A 7 32.52 -18.48 -18.73
C THR A 7 32.12 -17.16 -18.06
N THR A 8 32.71 -16.04 -18.50
CA THR A 8 32.40 -14.68 -18.03
C THR A 8 31.46 -13.92 -18.97
N THR A 9 31.25 -14.38 -20.21
CA THR A 9 30.29 -13.78 -21.15
C THR A 9 28.87 -14.09 -20.68
N ARG A 10 28.05 -13.05 -20.44
CA ARG A 10 26.67 -13.20 -19.97
C ARG A 10 25.68 -12.42 -20.85
N PRO A 11 24.46 -12.95 -21.09
CA PRO A 11 23.38 -12.18 -21.72
C PRO A 11 23.04 -10.93 -20.90
N ALA A 12 22.77 -9.82 -21.58
CA ALA A 12 22.24 -8.62 -20.94
C ALA A 12 20.82 -8.91 -20.41
N VAL A 13 20.52 -8.42 -19.21
CA VAL A 13 19.18 -8.50 -18.61
C VAL A 13 18.53 -7.14 -18.61
N SER A 14 17.20 -7.13 -18.69
CA SER A 14 16.40 -5.91 -18.61
C SER A 14 15.37 -5.97 -17.48
N SER A 15 15.01 -4.81 -16.95
CA SER A 15 13.88 -4.63 -16.03
C SER A 15 12.86 -3.66 -16.64
N PRO A 16 11.59 -3.68 -16.20
CA PRO A 16 10.54 -2.88 -16.85
C PRO A 16 10.73 -1.37 -16.64
N LEU A 17 11.33 -0.97 -15.51
CA LEU A 17 11.65 0.43 -15.23
C LEU A 17 12.90 0.87 -16.01
N LYS A 18 12.69 1.79 -16.96
CA LYS A 18 13.73 2.32 -17.84
C LYS A 18 13.92 3.82 -17.69
N THR A 19 15.15 4.24 -17.89
CA THR A 19 15.53 5.65 -18.05
C THR A 19 16.32 5.84 -19.34
N GLU A 20 16.53 7.10 -19.70
CA GLU A 20 17.65 7.47 -20.57
C GLU A 20 19.01 6.99 -20.02
N ALA A 21 19.98 6.80 -20.91
CA ALA A 21 21.34 6.39 -20.55
C ALA A 21 22.23 7.56 -20.08
N THR A 22 21.91 8.78 -20.52
CA THR A 22 22.62 10.02 -20.19
C THR A 22 21.69 10.98 -19.46
N PRO A 23 22.13 11.63 -18.37
CA PRO A 23 21.25 12.48 -17.58
C PRO A 23 20.85 13.75 -18.37
N SER A 24 19.55 14.01 -18.47
CA SER A 24 18.96 15.24 -19.01
C SER A 24 18.27 16.10 -17.96
N GLY A 25 18.26 15.66 -16.70
CA GLY A 25 17.68 16.39 -15.57
C GLY A 25 18.60 16.47 -14.36
N ARG A 26 18.00 16.84 -13.22
CA ARG A 26 18.65 16.83 -11.90
C ARG A 26 17.74 16.19 -10.87
N THR A 27 18.33 15.58 -9.84
CA THR A 27 17.64 15.27 -8.59
C THR A 27 17.29 16.57 -7.87
N HIS A 28 16.38 16.52 -6.88
CA HIS A 28 16.04 17.68 -6.07
C HIS A 28 17.24 18.23 -5.27
N GLU A 29 18.19 17.36 -4.92
CA GLU A 29 19.45 17.70 -4.26
C GLU A 29 20.60 18.03 -5.24
N GLY A 30 20.27 18.22 -6.53
CA GLY A 30 21.17 18.80 -7.53
C GLY A 30 22.14 17.85 -8.22
N ALA A 31 22.12 16.54 -7.97
CA ALA A 31 22.90 15.56 -8.72
C ALA A 31 22.36 15.36 -10.15
N PRO A 32 23.16 14.86 -11.12
CA PRO A 32 22.66 14.47 -12.44
C PRO A 32 21.51 13.47 -12.33
N GLY A 33 20.37 13.78 -12.97
CA GLY A 33 19.14 13.01 -12.91
C GLY A 33 18.78 12.39 -14.25
N TYR A 34 18.33 11.13 -14.24
CA TYR A 34 17.97 10.37 -15.44
C TYR A 34 16.45 10.30 -15.57
N ILE A 35 15.92 10.80 -16.67
CA ILE A 35 14.47 10.84 -16.93
C ILE A 35 13.95 9.47 -17.36
N ARG A 36 12.79 9.10 -16.81
CA ARG A 36 12.08 7.85 -17.10
C ARG A 36 11.13 8.02 -18.29
N ASP A 37 10.84 6.91 -18.96
CA ASP A 37 9.70 6.88 -19.87
C ASP A 37 8.37 7.02 -19.08
N ALA A 38 7.27 7.30 -19.80
CA ALA A 38 5.99 7.59 -19.17
C ALA A 38 5.42 6.42 -18.34
N GLN A 39 5.59 5.17 -18.78
CA GLN A 39 5.12 3.99 -18.05
C GLN A 39 5.94 3.79 -16.76
N SER A 40 7.27 3.94 -16.87
CA SER A 40 8.21 3.88 -15.76
C SER A 40 7.97 4.96 -14.72
N GLU A 41 7.77 6.20 -15.14
CA GLU A 41 7.44 7.30 -14.23
C GLU A 41 6.06 7.10 -13.60
N LEU A 42 5.04 6.71 -14.38
CA LEU A 42 3.69 6.47 -13.88
C LEU A 42 3.66 5.36 -12.84
N PHE A 43 4.32 4.24 -13.11
CA PHE A 43 4.38 3.11 -12.18
C PHE A 43 4.95 3.53 -10.83
N LEU A 44 6.13 4.17 -10.83
CA LEU A 44 6.79 4.61 -9.60
C LEU A 44 5.99 5.67 -8.85
N LEU A 45 5.40 6.61 -9.59
CA LEU A 45 4.58 7.65 -8.99
C LEU A 45 3.33 7.06 -8.35
N ALA A 46 2.64 6.15 -9.04
CA ALA A 46 1.37 5.59 -8.60
C ALA A 46 1.48 4.74 -7.33
N VAL A 47 2.55 3.93 -7.19
CA VAL A 47 2.76 3.07 -6.01
C VAL A 47 3.08 3.87 -4.73
N GLY A 48 3.44 5.14 -4.88
CA GLY A 48 3.67 6.08 -3.78
C GLY A 48 2.77 7.33 -3.83
N ASN A 49 1.67 7.31 -4.58
CA ASN A 49 0.77 8.46 -4.69
C ASN A 49 -0.38 8.36 -3.68
N MET A 50 -0.44 9.31 -2.74
CA MET A 50 -1.50 9.42 -1.74
C MET A 50 -2.60 10.44 -2.10
N VAL A 51 -2.60 10.98 -3.33
CA VAL A 51 -3.59 11.90 -3.93
C VAL A 51 -3.99 13.07 -3.03
N GLY A 52 -3.53 14.27 -3.37
CA GLY A 52 -3.80 15.47 -2.57
C GLY A 52 -2.95 15.59 -1.31
N GLU A 53 -1.87 14.81 -1.20
CA GLU A 53 -0.89 14.89 -0.11
C GLU A 53 0.46 15.40 -0.64
N ASP A 54 1.12 16.27 0.14
CA ASP A 54 2.45 16.79 -0.16
C ASP A 54 3.52 15.69 0.04
N SER A 55 4.64 15.80 -0.68
CA SER A 55 5.88 15.07 -0.39
C SER A 55 6.99 16.05 0.00
N PHE A 56 8.14 15.54 0.44
CA PHE A 56 9.24 16.40 0.91
C PHE A 56 9.68 17.44 -0.13
N TYR A 57 9.75 17.07 -1.42
CA TYR A 57 10.19 17.96 -2.50
C TYR A 57 9.08 18.44 -3.46
N GLU A 58 7.92 17.80 -3.47
CA GLU A 58 6.81 18.15 -4.39
C GLU A 58 5.54 18.49 -3.60
N LYS A 59 4.90 19.62 -3.96
CA LYS A 59 3.56 19.97 -3.49
C LYS A 59 2.51 19.04 -4.09
N ALA A 60 1.45 18.76 -3.35
CA ALA A 60 0.34 17.89 -3.71
C ALA A 60 -0.24 18.23 -5.09
N GLY A 61 -0.50 19.53 -5.34
CA GLY A 61 -1.09 19.99 -6.60
C GLY A 61 -0.23 19.71 -7.83
N ASP A 62 1.09 19.92 -7.74
CA ASP A 62 2.04 19.70 -8.83
C ASP A 62 2.21 18.20 -9.09
N ARG A 63 2.31 17.41 -8.02
CA ARG A 63 2.42 15.95 -8.07
C ARG A 63 1.16 15.30 -8.67
N ASP A 64 -0.02 15.75 -8.27
CA ASP A 64 -1.29 15.28 -8.84
C ASP A 64 -1.44 15.70 -10.31
N ALA A 65 -0.98 16.89 -10.69
CA ALA A 65 -0.96 17.32 -12.09
C ALA A 65 -0.02 16.44 -12.93
N ARG A 66 1.17 16.11 -12.41
CA ARG A 66 2.12 15.17 -13.04
C ARG A 66 1.51 13.78 -13.20
N PHE A 67 0.89 13.26 -12.14
CA PHE A 67 0.20 11.97 -12.16
C PHE A 67 -0.88 11.92 -13.24
N ARG A 68 -1.77 12.92 -13.28
CA ARG A 68 -2.85 12.97 -14.29
C ARG A 68 -2.30 13.03 -15.72
N ARG A 69 -1.26 13.83 -15.97
CA ARG A 69 -0.64 13.93 -17.30
C ARG A 69 -0.07 12.59 -17.76
N LEU A 70 0.64 11.87 -16.89
CA LEU A 70 1.18 10.55 -17.19
C LEU A 70 0.07 9.53 -17.46
N VAL A 71 -0.98 9.54 -16.63
CA VAL A 71 -2.16 8.69 -16.86
C VAL A 71 -2.81 8.99 -18.20
N HIS A 72 -3.00 10.26 -18.55
CA HIS A 72 -3.59 10.67 -19.82
C HIS A 72 -2.79 10.17 -21.00
N GLN A 73 -1.47 10.35 -20.95
CA GLN A 73 -0.56 9.90 -21.98
C GLN A 73 -0.62 8.37 -22.15
N VAL A 74 -0.36 7.62 -21.08
CA VAL A 74 -0.30 6.15 -21.15
C VAL A 74 -1.67 5.54 -21.51
N ALA A 75 -2.78 6.10 -21.05
CA ALA A 75 -4.10 5.58 -21.38
C ALA A 75 -4.48 5.73 -22.87
N VAL A 76 -3.87 6.71 -23.56
CA VAL A 76 -4.06 6.95 -24.99
C VAL A 76 -3.06 6.14 -25.81
N GLU A 77 -1.81 6.07 -25.36
CA GLU A 77 -0.73 5.35 -26.06
C GLU A 77 -0.81 3.82 -25.90
N ASP A 78 -1.15 3.31 -24.71
CA ASP A 78 -1.11 1.87 -24.39
C ASP A 78 -2.20 1.49 -23.36
N VAL A 79 -3.41 1.25 -23.87
CA VAL A 79 -4.54 0.84 -23.02
C VAL A 79 -4.39 -0.55 -22.43
N ASP A 80 -3.70 -1.45 -23.14
CA ASP A 80 -3.52 -2.83 -22.69
C ASP A 80 -2.63 -2.86 -21.45
N TRP A 81 -1.57 -2.04 -21.43
CA TRP A 81 -0.77 -1.79 -20.24
C TRP A 81 -1.61 -1.20 -19.11
N MET A 82 -2.40 -0.14 -19.37
CA MET A 82 -3.24 0.49 -18.36
C MET A 82 -4.28 -0.49 -17.76
N SER A 83 -4.84 -1.36 -18.58
CA SER A 83 -5.87 -2.34 -18.18
C SER A 83 -5.35 -3.42 -17.23
N ARG A 84 -4.06 -3.75 -17.29
CA ARG A 84 -3.39 -4.67 -16.34
C ARG A 84 -2.84 -3.93 -15.12
N PHE A 85 -2.31 -2.72 -15.35
CA PHE A 85 -1.72 -1.91 -14.29
C PHE A 85 -2.73 -1.49 -13.22
N LEU A 86 -3.91 -1.00 -13.61
CA LEU A 86 -4.92 -0.51 -12.66
C LEU A 86 -5.43 -1.57 -11.66
N PRO A 87 -5.86 -2.77 -12.08
CA PRO A 87 -6.28 -3.80 -11.13
C PRO A 87 -5.13 -4.28 -10.25
N TRP A 88 -3.91 -4.36 -10.78
CA TRP A 88 -2.72 -4.67 -9.98
C TRP A 88 -2.46 -3.59 -8.92
N LEU A 89 -2.49 -2.31 -9.32
CA LEU A 89 -2.26 -1.17 -8.43
C LEU A 89 -3.29 -1.16 -7.30
N ARG A 90 -4.56 -1.47 -7.60
CA ARG A 90 -5.63 -1.58 -6.61
C ARG A 90 -5.49 -2.83 -5.73
N GLY A 91 -5.12 -3.96 -6.31
CA GLY A 91 -5.19 -5.27 -5.68
C GLY A 91 -3.91 -5.70 -4.95
N GLU A 92 -2.81 -5.80 -5.69
CA GLU A 92 -1.52 -6.32 -5.18
C GLU A 92 -0.66 -5.21 -4.59
N ALA A 93 -0.53 -4.07 -5.27
CA ALA A 93 0.12 -2.90 -4.69
C ALA A 93 -0.71 -2.28 -3.55
N ASN A 94 -1.98 -2.70 -3.43
CA ASN A 94 -2.89 -2.35 -2.34
C ASN A 94 -3.09 -0.83 -2.16
N MET A 95 -3.03 -0.08 -3.27
CA MET A 95 -3.35 1.34 -3.28
C MET A 95 -4.87 1.53 -3.32
N ARG A 96 -5.36 2.65 -2.80
CA ARG A 96 -6.80 2.94 -2.73
C ARG A 96 -7.23 4.04 -3.68
N SER A 97 -6.88 5.29 -3.40
CA SER A 97 -7.41 6.46 -4.12
C SER A 97 -6.69 6.70 -5.45
N ALA A 98 -5.39 6.40 -5.54
CA ALA A 98 -4.62 6.55 -6.78
C ALA A 98 -5.18 5.72 -7.97
N PRO A 99 -5.52 4.41 -7.82
CA PRO A 99 -6.20 3.65 -8.87
C PRO A 99 -7.53 4.26 -9.34
N ILE A 100 -8.33 4.79 -8.42
CA ILE A 100 -9.64 5.38 -8.73
C ILE A 100 -9.44 6.65 -9.56
N ALA A 101 -8.56 7.55 -9.11
CA ALA A 101 -8.21 8.75 -9.86
C ALA A 101 -7.65 8.38 -11.24
N ALA A 102 -6.68 7.45 -11.32
CA ALA A 102 -6.09 7.02 -12.59
C ALA A 102 -7.13 6.43 -13.56
N ALA A 103 -8.04 5.57 -13.10
CA ALA A 103 -9.08 5.01 -13.97
C ALA A 103 -9.99 6.09 -14.57
N LEU A 104 -10.41 7.06 -13.76
CA LEU A 104 -11.28 8.15 -14.21
C LEU A 104 -10.56 9.11 -15.16
N GLU A 105 -9.31 9.44 -14.86
CA GLU A 105 -8.44 10.27 -15.70
C GLU A 105 -8.12 9.58 -17.03
N ALA A 106 -7.87 8.26 -17.02
CA ALA A 106 -7.67 7.45 -18.21
C ALA A 106 -8.90 7.48 -19.12
N VAL A 107 -10.11 7.28 -18.57
CA VAL A 107 -11.35 7.38 -19.35
C VAL A 107 -11.55 8.80 -19.89
N LYS A 108 -11.23 9.84 -19.10
CA LYS A 108 -11.33 11.24 -19.55
C LYS A 108 -10.44 11.50 -20.77
N ALA A 109 -9.18 11.10 -20.72
CA ALA A 109 -8.22 11.29 -21.80
C ALA A 109 -8.62 10.51 -23.06
N ARG A 110 -9.00 9.23 -22.89
CA ARG A 110 -9.41 8.36 -24.00
C ARG A 110 -10.64 8.90 -24.71
N LEU A 111 -11.66 9.35 -23.97
CA LEU A 111 -12.85 9.95 -24.57
C LEU A 111 -12.54 11.27 -25.29
N ALA A 112 -11.61 12.08 -24.79
CA ALA A 112 -11.16 13.29 -25.48
C ALA A 112 -10.41 12.98 -26.79
N ALA A 113 -9.75 11.82 -26.88
CA ALA A 113 -9.10 11.31 -28.08
C ALA A 113 -10.03 10.47 -28.98
N SER A 114 -11.35 10.45 -28.73
CA SER A 114 -12.33 9.61 -29.45
C SER A 114 -12.02 8.11 -29.41
N LEU A 115 -11.33 7.64 -28.37
CA LEU A 115 -11.02 6.23 -28.15
C LEU A 115 -12.14 5.57 -27.33
N HIS A 116 -12.69 4.50 -27.91
CA HIS A 116 -13.78 3.72 -27.34
C HIS A 116 -13.30 2.28 -27.06
N GLY A 117 -14.04 1.55 -26.21
CA GLY A 117 -13.65 0.21 -25.74
C GLY A 117 -12.75 0.23 -24.50
N GLY A 118 -12.94 -0.73 -23.60
CA GLY A 118 -12.18 -0.90 -22.35
C GLY A 118 -12.48 0.11 -21.23
N ASN A 119 -13.11 1.25 -21.54
CA ASN A 119 -13.30 2.34 -20.57
C ASN A 119 -14.19 1.96 -19.37
N ARG A 120 -15.17 1.07 -19.54
CA ARG A 120 -16.03 0.59 -18.44
C ARG A 120 -15.22 -0.30 -17.50
N GLU A 121 -14.41 -1.16 -18.08
CA GLU A 121 -13.58 -2.16 -17.41
C GLU A 121 -12.48 -1.49 -16.59
N LEU A 122 -11.83 -0.43 -17.12
CA LEU A 122 -10.85 0.38 -16.37
C LEU A 122 -11.46 0.87 -15.04
N VAL A 123 -12.69 1.40 -15.07
CA VAL A 123 -13.37 1.91 -13.87
C VAL A 123 -13.82 0.79 -12.94
N SER A 124 -14.45 -0.26 -13.46
CA SER A 124 -14.95 -1.37 -12.63
C SER A 124 -13.82 -2.12 -11.91
N SER A 125 -12.66 -2.27 -12.55
CA SER A 125 -11.51 -3.04 -12.04
C SER A 125 -10.88 -2.47 -10.76
N VAL A 126 -10.98 -1.15 -10.55
CA VAL A 126 -10.36 -0.46 -9.40
C VAL A 126 -11.31 -0.26 -8.22
N LEU A 127 -12.61 -0.51 -8.38
CA LEU A 127 -13.59 -0.37 -7.32
C LEU A 127 -13.76 -1.72 -6.60
N GLN A 128 -13.22 -1.83 -5.40
CA GLN A 128 -13.19 -3.07 -4.60
C GLN A 128 -13.84 -2.90 -3.22
N ARG A 129 -14.20 -1.68 -2.81
CA ARG A 129 -14.94 -1.42 -1.58
C ARG A 129 -16.22 -0.63 -1.84
N ALA A 130 -17.25 -0.90 -1.06
CA ALA A 130 -18.57 -0.33 -1.28
C ALA A 130 -18.66 1.19 -1.04
N ASP A 131 -17.68 1.82 -0.39
CA ASP A 131 -17.58 3.28 -0.31
C ASP A 131 -16.96 3.93 -1.56
N GLU A 132 -16.25 3.15 -2.40
CA GLU A 132 -15.49 3.66 -3.55
C GLU A 132 -16.35 4.11 -4.74
N PRO A 133 -17.54 3.53 -5.03
CA PRO A 133 -18.48 4.11 -5.99
C PRO A 133 -18.83 5.58 -5.73
N GLY A 134 -19.06 5.93 -4.46
CA GLY A 134 -19.29 7.32 -4.04
C GLY A 134 -18.03 8.18 -4.15
N GLU A 135 -16.86 7.62 -3.81
CA GLU A 135 -15.55 8.28 -3.97
C GLU A 135 -15.27 8.63 -5.44
N ALA A 136 -15.55 7.71 -6.37
CA ALA A 136 -15.38 7.92 -7.81
C ALA A 136 -16.29 9.02 -8.35
N LEU A 137 -17.56 9.05 -7.93
CA LEU A 137 -18.50 10.14 -8.28
C LEU A 137 -18.04 11.48 -7.67
N GLY A 138 -17.58 11.47 -6.43
CA GLY A 138 -17.00 12.64 -5.77
C GLY A 138 -15.83 13.21 -6.56
N TYR A 139 -14.85 12.37 -6.91
CA TYR A 139 -13.71 12.77 -7.72
C TYR A 139 -14.15 13.37 -9.06
N TRP A 140 -15.00 12.66 -9.80
CA TRP A 140 -15.46 13.12 -11.12
C TRP A 140 -16.20 14.44 -11.04
N THR A 141 -17.15 14.57 -10.11
CA THR A 141 -17.99 15.76 -10.01
C THR A 141 -17.23 16.99 -9.56
N THR A 142 -16.28 16.85 -8.63
CA THR A 142 -15.39 17.93 -8.23
C THR A 142 -14.47 18.36 -9.37
N ARG A 143 -13.98 17.42 -10.19
CA ARG A 143 -12.97 17.72 -11.22
C ARG A 143 -13.55 18.15 -12.56
N TYR A 144 -14.65 17.53 -12.99
CA TYR A 144 -15.22 17.62 -14.33
C TYR A 144 -16.69 18.04 -14.35
N GLY A 145 -17.31 18.25 -13.18
CA GLY A 145 -18.71 18.62 -13.06
C GLY A 145 -19.67 17.43 -13.17
N ARG A 146 -20.96 17.74 -13.27
CA ARG A 146 -22.06 16.76 -13.12
C ARG A 146 -22.28 15.86 -14.35
N ALA A 147 -21.67 16.19 -15.48
CA ALA A 147 -21.76 15.39 -16.70
C ALA A 147 -20.85 14.15 -16.59
N ILE A 148 -21.42 13.03 -16.14
CA ILE A 148 -20.69 11.77 -15.99
C ILE A 148 -20.86 10.92 -17.26
N PRO A 149 -19.77 10.57 -17.97
CA PRO A 149 -19.83 9.77 -19.18
C PRO A 149 -20.41 8.37 -18.95
N LYS A 150 -21.08 7.85 -19.98
CA LYS A 150 -21.69 6.51 -19.98
C LYS A 150 -20.74 5.38 -19.53
N PRO A 151 -19.48 5.26 -20.00
CA PRO A 151 -18.58 4.20 -19.53
C PRO A 151 -18.24 4.31 -18.05
N VAL A 152 -18.10 5.53 -17.50
CA VAL A 152 -17.87 5.75 -16.07
C VAL A 152 -19.07 5.29 -15.26
N LYS A 153 -20.29 5.71 -15.63
CA LYS A 153 -21.53 5.25 -14.97
C LYS A 153 -21.65 3.73 -14.98
N ARG A 154 -21.38 3.10 -16.13
CA ARG A 154 -21.45 1.64 -16.27
C ARG A 154 -20.41 0.91 -15.44
N GLY A 155 -19.17 1.40 -15.37
CA GLY A 155 -18.13 0.77 -14.55
C GLY A 155 -18.44 0.89 -13.05
N ILE A 156 -19.01 2.02 -12.62
CA ILE A 156 -19.51 2.19 -11.25
C ILE A 156 -20.70 1.28 -10.98
N ALA A 157 -21.63 1.13 -11.94
CA ALA A 157 -22.78 0.24 -11.81
C ALA A 157 -22.36 -1.23 -11.61
N ASP A 158 -21.33 -1.69 -12.31
CA ASP A 158 -20.76 -3.04 -12.12
C ASP A 158 -20.19 -3.23 -10.72
N ALA A 159 -19.50 -2.20 -10.21
CA ALA A 159 -18.99 -2.22 -8.85
C ALA A 159 -20.13 -2.26 -7.82
N VAL A 160 -21.21 -1.51 -8.04
CA VAL A 160 -22.41 -1.54 -7.18
C VAL A 160 -23.01 -2.94 -7.12
N GLN A 161 -23.22 -3.60 -8.27
CA GLN A 161 -23.72 -4.99 -8.32
C GLN A 161 -22.88 -5.95 -7.49
N ARG A 162 -21.55 -5.83 -7.57
CA ARG A 162 -20.62 -6.68 -6.82
C ARG A 162 -20.61 -6.35 -5.33
N LEU A 163 -20.57 -5.07 -4.96
CA LEU A 163 -20.15 -4.60 -3.64
C LEU A 163 -21.31 -4.25 -2.69
N TYR A 164 -22.48 -3.90 -3.22
CA TYR A 164 -23.60 -3.46 -2.39
C TYR A 164 -24.35 -4.67 -1.82
N THR A 165 -24.26 -4.79 -0.50
CA THR A 165 -24.86 -5.79 0.37
C THR A 165 -25.46 -5.11 1.60
N GLU A 166 -26.29 -5.82 2.36
CA GLU A 166 -26.81 -5.32 3.64
C GLU A 166 -25.68 -4.85 4.58
N ARG A 167 -24.62 -5.67 4.68
CA ARG A 167 -23.44 -5.37 5.51
C ARG A 167 -22.71 -4.11 5.04
N SER A 168 -22.55 -3.93 3.74
CA SER A 168 -21.85 -2.76 3.23
C SER A 168 -22.69 -1.48 3.41
N LEU A 169 -24.00 -1.54 3.21
CA LEU A 169 -24.90 -0.41 3.47
C LEU A 169 -24.79 0.00 4.94
N ALA A 170 -24.92 -0.95 5.88
CA ALA A 170 -24.82 -0.68 7.31
C ALA A 170 -23.47 -0.10 7.74
N LYS A 171 -22.38 -0.46 7.04
CA LYS A 171 -21.01 -0.05 7.40
C LYS A 171 -20.57 1.27 6.76
N TYR A 172 -20.99 1.54 5.53
CA TYR A 172 -20.43 2.61 4.71
C TYR A 172 -21.39 3.76 4.41
N ASP A 173 -22.71 3.55 4.53
CA ASP A 173 -23.71 4.58 4.30
C ASP A 173 -24.00 5.38 5.58
N SER A 174 -23.65 6.67 5.58
CA SER A 174 -23.88 7.59 6.70
C SER A 174 -24.07 9.02 6.21
N ASP A 175 -24.77 9.85 6.98
CA ASP A 175 -25.00 11.27 6.65
C ASP A 175 -23.72 12.14 6.63
N ALA A 176 -22.61 11.63 7.17
CA ALA A 176 -21.30 12.27 7.07
C ALA A 176 -20.64 12.15 5.67
N ARG A 177 -21.28 11.48 4.70
CA ARG A 177 -20.72 11.28 3.34
C ARG A 177 -21.37 12.22 2.34
N GLY A 178 -20.56 12.80 1.45
CA GLY A 178 -21.03 13.65 0.35
C GLY A 178 -21.82 12.89 -0.72
N PHE A 179 -21.44 11.64 -1.00
CA PHE A 179 -22.20 10.71 -1.82
C PHE A 179 -22.59 9.50 -0.97
N ARG A 180 -23.89 9.33 -0.74
CA ARG A 180 -24.48 8.18 -0.07
C ARG A 180 -24.86 7.10 -1.08
N PHE A 181 -25.22 5.91 -0.59
CA PHE A 181 -25.55 4.79 -1.47
C PHE A 181 -26.72 5.13 -2.40
N GLY A 182 -27.75 5.82 -1.88
CA GLY A 182 -28.86 6.31 -2.71
C GLY A 182 -28.43 7.26 -3.82
N ASP A 183 -27.50 8.21 -3.55
CA ASP A 183 -26.99 9.12 -4.59
C ASP A 183 -26.26 8.36 -5.71
N VAL A 184 -25.49 7.33 -5.35
CA VAL A 184 -24.82 6.48 -6.33
C VAL A 184 -25.85 5.77 -7.21
N LEU A 185 -26.89 5.17 -6.59
CA LEU A 185 -27.96 4.47 -7.30
C LEU A 185 -28.72 5.40 -8.27
N ASP A 186 -29.04 6.61 -7.83
CA ASP A 186 -29.71 7.64 -8.65
C ASP A 186 -28.87 8.08 -9.85
N LEU A 187 -27.54 8.11 -9.72
CA LEU A 187 -26.67 8.64 -10.78
C LEU A 187 -26.29 7.60 -11.83
N VAL A 188 -26.12 6.33 -11.40
CA VAL A 188 -25.59 5.26 -12.26
C VAL A 188 -26.62 4.22 -12.67
N HIS A 189 -27.80 4.21 -12.04
CA HIS A 189 -28.93 3.32 -12.35
C HIS A 189 -28.54 1.85 -12.55
N PRO A 190 -27.90 1.21 -11.56
CA PRO A 190 -27.50 -0.18 -11.69
C PRO A 190 -28.72 -1.10 -11.62
N SER A 191 -28.75 -2.13 -12.47
CA SER A 191 -29.64 -3.27 -12.27
C SER A 191 -29.11 -4.17 -11.16
N PRO A 192 -29.96 -4.83 -10.36
CA PRO A 192 -29.52 -5.89 -9.45
C PRO A 192 -28.78 -7.00 -10.21
N ALA A 193 -27.83 -7.67 -9.55
CA ALA A 193 -27.17 -8.84 -10.09
C ALA A 193 -28.14 -10.04 -10.11
N ASP A 194 -28.08 -10.84 -11.18
CA ASP A 194 -28.98 -11.98 -11.41
C ASP A 194 -28.91 -13.02 -10.27
N ASP A 195 -27.75 -13.17 -9.63
CA ASP A 195 -27.48 -14.09 -8.53
C ASP A 195 -27.88 -13.53 -7.14
N LYS A 196 -28.39 -12.29 -7.06
CA LYS A 196 -28.72 -11.61 -5.80
C LYS A 196 -30.15 -11.05 -5.85
N PRO A 197 -31.20 -11.89 -5.78
CA PRO A 197 -32.59 -11.44 -5.90
C PRO A 197 -32.99 -10.38 -4.86
N ALA A 198 -32.43 -10.43 -3.64
CA ALA A 198 -32.67 -9.43 -2.59
C ALA A 198 -31.98 -8.07 -2.83
N GLN A 199 -31.12 -7.94 -3.84
CA GLN A 199 -30.39 -6.70 -4.10
C GLN A 199 -31.30 -5.60 -4.66
N GLY A 200 -32.38 -5.94 -5.35
CA GLY A 200 -33.41 -4.97 -5.74
C GLY A 200 -34.05 -4.29 -4.53
N ASP A 201 -34.44 -5.08 -3.53
CA ASP A 201 -34.98 -4.58 -2.25
C ASP A 201 -33.95 -3.74 -1.48
N LEU A 202 -32.66 -4.16 -1.51
CA LEU A 202 -31.58 -3.38 -0.91
C LEU A 202 -31.43 -2.01 -1.57
N PHE A 203 -31.50 -1.94 -2.91
CA PHE A 203 -31.41 -0.68 -3.64
C PHE A 203 -32.60 0.23 -3.35
N ALA A 204 -33.82 -0.32 -3.36
CA ALA A 204 -35.02 0.41 -2.98
C ALA A 204 -34.90 0.96 -1.55
N HIS A 205 -34.45 0.14 -0.60
CA HIS A 205 -34.26 0.55 0.78
C HIS A 205 -33.20 1.64 0.94
N ALA A 206 -32.07 1.56 0.21
CA ALA A 206 -31.04 2.60 0.22
C ALA A 206 -31.55 3.94 -0.35
N LEU A 207 -32.37 3.91 -1.41
CA LEU A 207 -33.02 5.09 -1.97
C LEU A 207 -34.05 5.67 -0.99
N ASP A 208 -34.89 4.85 -0.39
CA ASP A 208 -35.89 5.30 0.58
C ASP A 208 -35.21 5.98 1.79
N ARG A 209 -34.11 5.39 2.31
CA ARG A 209 -33.27 6.02 3.34
C ARG A 209 -32.67 7.35 2.91
N ARG A 210 -32.24 7.48 1.65
CA ARG A 210 -31.64 8.71 1.13
C ARG A 210 -32.65 9.83 1.00
N HIS A 211 -33.86 9.52 0.56
CA HIS A 211 -34.92 10.50 0.33
C HIS A 211 -35.84 10.71 1.54
N GLY A 212 -35.56 10.10 2.69
CA GLY A 212 -36.36 10.24 3.91
C GLY A 212 -37.77 9.64 3.78
N ARG A 213 -37.92 8.58 2.99
CA ARG A 213 -39.21 7.89 2.82
C ARG A 213 -39.38 6.87 3.94
N ASP A 214 -40.44 7.03 4.72
CA ASP A 214 -40.77 6.15 5.85
C ASP A 214 -41.41 4.86 5.36
N LYS A 215 -40.57 3.90 4.94
CA LYS A 215 -41.00 2.56 4.55
C LYS A 215 -40.33 1.51 5.43
N PRO A 216 -41.03 0.40 5.74
CA PRO A 216 -40.45 -0.69 6.50
C PRO A 216 -39.27 -1.31 5.77
N ILE A 217 -38.31 -1.84 6.53
CA ILE A 217 -37.19 -2.61 5.97
C ILE A 217 -37.76 -3.88 5.33
N PRO A 218 -37.50 -4.17 4.04
CA PRO A 218 -38.01 -5.35 3.36
C PRO A 218 -37.64 -6.66 4.08
N GLU A 219 -38.52 -7.66 4.00
CA GLU A 219 -38.34 -8.94 4.71
C GLU A 219 -37.11 -9.74 4.23
N SER A 220 -36.74 -9.54 2.97
CA SER A 220 -35.54 -10.11 2.36
C SER A 220 -34.25 -9.59 3.00
N LEU A 221 -34.25 -8.39 3.59
CA LEU A 221 -33.10 -7.74 4.22
C LEU A 221 -32.98 -8.11 5.70
N ARG A 222 -32.73 -9.40 5.96
CA ARG A 222 -32.75 -10.00 7.29
C ARG A 222 -31.73 -9.39 8.25
N MET A 223 -30.53 -9.07 7.77
CA MET A 223 -29.48 -8.50 8.61
C MET A 223 -29.81 -7.05 9.00
N LEU A 224 -30.36 -6.25 8.09
CA LEU A 224 -30.81 -4.90 8.38
C LEU A 224 -32.00 -4.87 9.33
N ARG A 225 -32.94 -5.82 9.23
CA ARG A 225 -34.05 -5.96 10.20
C ARG A 225 -33.53 -6.28 11.60
N ARG A 226 -32.67 -7.31 11.72
CA ARG A 226 -32.00 -7.66 12.99
C ARG A 226 -31.20 -6.49 13.56
N ARG A 227 -30.54 -5.72 12.69
CA ARG A 227 -29.82 -4.51 13.09
C ARG A 227 -30.76 -3.44 13.63
N ALA A 228 -31.89 -3.18 12.96
CA ALA A 228 -32.86 -2.20 13.43
C ALA A 228 -33.46 -2.59 14.78
N GLU A 229 -33.85 -3.85 14.96
CA GLU A 229 -34.32 -4.39 16.24
C GLU A 229 -33.28 -4.21 17.35
N LEU A 230 -32.01 -4.52 17.06
CA LEU A 230 -30.92 -4.34 18.00
C LEU A 230 -30.70 -2.85 18.34
N LEU A 231 -30.69 -1.98 17.34
CA LEU A 231 -30.47 -0.54 17.55
C LEU A 231 -31.60 0.12 18.33
N ALA A 232 -32.82 -0.40 18.24
CA ALA A 232 -33.99 0.08 18.96
C ALA A 232 -33.97 -0.22 20.47
N LEU A 233 -33.07 -1.08 20.96
CA LEU A 233 -33.00 -1.39 22.39
C LEU A 233 -32.70 -0.14 23.24
N PRO A 234 -33.42 0.06 24.36
CA PRO A 234 -33.11 1.10 25.34
C PRO A 234 -31.69 0.96 25.87
N VAL A 235 -31.02 2.08 26.19
CA VAL A 235 -29.62 2.09 26.65
C VAL A 235 -29.38 1.13 27.82
N ALA A 236 -30.31 1.07 28.77
CA ALA A 236 -30.25 0.20 29.95
C ALA A 236 -30.18 -1.31 29.61
N GLU A 237 -30.71 -1.73 28.46
CA GLU A 237 -30.78 -3.15 28.06
C GLU A 237 -29.61 -3.57 27.15
N ARG A 238 -28.87 -2.61 26.57
CA ARG A 238 -27.84 -2.88 25.55
C ARG A 238 -26.69 -3.76 26.05
N ARG A 239 -26.36 -3.68 27.34
CA ARG A 239 -25.29 -4.49 27.93
C ARG A 239 -25.68 -5.95 28.11
N ALA A 240 -26.95 -6.24 28.40
CA ALA A 240 -27.42 -7.60 28.62
C ALA A 240 -27.22 -8.48 27.38
N VAL A 241 -27.31 -7.89 26.18
CA VAL A 241 -27.17 -8.61 24.91
C VAL A 241 -25.73 -8.84 24.47
N LEU A 242 -24.73 -8.30 25.18
CA LEU A 242 -23.30 -8.51 24.86
C LEU A 242 -22.85 -9.98 25.04
N SER A 243 -23.58 -10.74 25.87
CA SER A 243 -23.37 -12.17 26.04
C SER A 243 -23.68 -12.99 24.78
N ASP A 244 -24.49 -12.45 23.87
CA ASP A 244 -24.88 -13.09 22.61
C ASP A 244 -24.14 -12.46 21.41
N SER A 245 -22.88 -12.87 21.23
CA SER A 245 -22.06 -12.49 20.07
C SER A 245 -22.71 -12.85 18.72
N ALA A 246 -23.52 -13.92 18.68
CA ALA A 246 -24.17 -14.36 17.45
C ALA A 246 -25.24 -13.36 17.01
N ARG A 247 -26.02 -12.81 17.96
CA ARG A 247 -26.97 -11.73 17.71
C ARG A 247 -26.30 -10.47 17.15
N LEU A 248 -25.17 -10.05 17.73
CA LEU A 248 -24.41 -8.90 17.23
C LEU A 248 -23.87 -9.15 15.81
N THR A 249 -23.33 -10.34 15.57
CA THR A 249 -22.80 -10.75 14.25
C THR A 249 -23.89 -10.80 13.19
N ALA A 250 -25.07 -11.32 13.55
CA ALA A 250 -26.24 -11.41 12.69
C ALA A 250 -26.83 -10.03 12.32
N ALA A 251 -26.65 -9.04 13.20
CA ALA A 251 -26.95 -7.63 12.96
C ALA A 251 -25.80 -6.86 12.27
N GLY A 252 -24.72 -7.57 11.90
CA GLY A 252 -23.46 -7.04 11.39
C GLY A 252 -22.92 -5.84 12.17
N MET A 253 -23.03 -5.91 13.50
CA MET A 253 -22.47 -4.94 14.40
C MET A 253 -20.93 -4.98 14.31
N THR A 254 -20.32 -3.85 13.96
CA THR A 254 -18.85 -3.69 14.05
C THR A 254 -18.47 -3.15 15.42
N TRP A 255 -17.19 -3.23 15.79
CA TRP A 255 -16.73 -2.64 17.06
C TRP A 255 -16.94 -1.12 17.08
N GLU A 256 -16.80 -0.41 15.95
CA GLU A 256 -17.10 1.03 15.86
C GLU A 256 -18.58 1.31 16.09
N SER A 257 -19.46 0.51 15.48
CA SER A 257 -20.91 0.64 15.67
C SER A 257 -21.30 0.33 17.11
N LEU A 258 -20.70 -0.71 17.69
CA LEU A 258 -20.97 -1.12 19.07
C LEU A 258 -20.54 -0.02 20.05
N ALA A 259 -19.35 0.55 19.87
CA ALA A 259 -18.84 1.61 20.74
C ALA A 259 -19.76 2.85 20.75
N GLY A 260 -20.26 3.26 19.58
CA GLY A 260 -21.21 4.37 19.49
C GLY A 260 -22.60 4.02 20.05
N TRP A 261 -23.07 2.80 19.82
CA TRP A 261 -24.40 2.35 20.26
C TRP A 261 -24.46 2.03 21.75
N LEU A 262 -23.40 1.53 22.38
CA LEU A 262 -23.44 1.18 23.81
C LEU A 262 -23.66 2.40 24.72
N GLN A 263 -23.24 3.60 24.30
CA GLN A 263 -23.23 4.81 25.13
C GLN A 263 -22.56 4.58 26.49
N GLY A 264 -21.47 3.82 26.49
CA GLY A 264 -20.68 3.44 27.65
C GLY A 264 -19.32 2.87 27.24
N PRO A 265 -18.47 2.46 28.19
CA PRO A 265 -17.12 2.01 27.88
C PRO A 265 -17.10 0.70 27.09
N MET A 266 -16.13 0.59 26.18
CA MET A 266 -15.72 -0.67 25.55
C MET A 266 -14.84 -1.48 26.51
N ASP A 267 -15.47 -2.08 27.53
CA ASP A 267 -14.81 -2.96 28.50
C ASP A 267 -14.53 -4.37 27.93
N ALA A 268 -13.94 -5.25 28.75
CA ALA A 268 -13.60 -6.61 28.36
C ALA A 268 -14.79 -7.40 27.78
N GLN A 269 -15.99 -7.26 28.36
CA GLN A 269 -17.18 -7.95 27.88
C GLN A 269 -17.61 -7.42 26.51
N ALA A 270 -17.64 -6.08 26.34
CA ALA A 270 -17.97 -5.46 25.08
C ALA A 270 -17.00 -5.88 23.96
N TRP A 271 -15.68 -5.89 24.23
CA TRP A 271 -14.70 -6.38 23.26
C TRP A 271 -14.86 -7.86 22.94
N ALA A 272 -15.03 -8.71 23.97
CA ALA A 272 -15.26 -10.14 23.79
C ALA A 272 -16.45 -10.44 22.88
N SER A 273 -17.49 -9.61 22.94
CA SER A 273 -18.69 -9.78 22.14
C SER A 273 -18.45 -9.62 20.62
N VAL A 274 -17.47 -8.81 20.20
CA VAL A 274 -17.23 -8.47 18.78
C VAL A 274 -15.95 -9.06 18.21
N ILE A 275 -14.93 -9.34 19.02
CA ILE A 275 -13.65 -9.94 18.58
C ILE A 275 -13.83 -11.15 17.64
N PRO A 276 -14.76 -12.10 17.88
CA PRO A 276 -14.97 -13.24 16.99
C PRO A 276 -15.30 -12.86 15.54
N SER A 277 -15.98 -11.72 15.34
CA SER A 277 -16.39 -11.22 14.02
C SER A 277 -15.41 -10.23 13.39
N MET A 278 -14.38 -9.82 14.13
CA MET A 278 -13.43 -8.80 13.67
C MET A 278 -12.51 -9.34 12.57
N GLY A 279 -12.35 -8.52 11.53
CA GLY A 279 -11.36 -8.74 10.49
C GLY A 279 -9.94 -8.54 11.00
N TYR A 280 -8.97 -9.12 10.29
CA TYR A 280 -7.56 -9.12 10.65
C TYR A 280 -7.00 -7.73 11.01
N MET A 281 -7.21 -6.74 10.14
CA MET A 281 -6.76 -5.36 10.36
C MET A 281 -7.40 -4.72 11.59
N ALA A 282 -8.67 -5.03 11.88
CA ALA A 282 -9.37 -4.48 13.02
C ALA A 282 -8.79 -5.04 14.33
N LEU A 283 -8.40 -6.32 14.36
CA LEU A 283 -7.68 -6.90 15.50
C LEU A 283 -6.32 -6.22 15.68
N LEU A 284 -5.54 -6.14 14.60
CA LEU A 284 -4.19 -5.56 14.60
C LEU A 284 -4.17 -4.10 15.11
N ARG A 285 -5.19 -3.30 14.77
CA ARG A 285 -5.28 -1.88 15.17
C ARG A 285 -5.74 -1.67 16.62
N ASN A 286 -6.39 -2.66 17.23
CA ASN A 286 -7.03 -2.51 18.54
C ASN A 286 -6.31 -3.26 19.67
N LEU A 287 -5.10 -3.79 19.44
CA LEU A 287 -4.34 -4.54 20.45
C LEU A 287 -4.15 -3.76 21.76
N ARG A 288 -3.83 -2.46 21.67
CA ARG A 288 -3.74 -1.57 22.85
C ARG A 288 -5.06 -1.48 23.60
N ASN A 289 -6.17 -1.32 22.88
CA ASN A 289 -7.50 -1.19 23.47
C ASN A 289 -7.93 -2.49 24.16
N PHE A 290 -7.50 -3.64 23.65
CA PHE A 290 -7.75 -4.93 24.28
C PHE A 290 -7.02 -5.07 25.63
N ASP A 291 -5.78 -4.61 25.71
CA ASP A 291 -5.03 -4.59 26.97
C ASP A 291 -5.62 -3.58 27.97
N GLU A 292 -5.93 -2.37 27.52
CA GLU A 292 -6.54 -1.33 28.37
C GLU A 292 -7.91 -1.77 28.91
N ALA A 293 -8.67 -2.53 28.13
CA ALA A 293 -9.95 -3.09 28.57
C ALA A 293 -9.79 -4.33 29.48
N GLY A 294 -8.59 -4.90 29.59
CA GLY A 294 -8.32 -6.07 30.43
C GLY A 294 -8.95 -7.36 29.91
N ILE A 295 -8.89 -7.64 28.59
CA ILE A 295 -9.38 -8.93 28.07
C ILE A 295 -8.61 -10.11 28.67
N GLY A 296 -9.30 -11.23 28.88
CA GLY A 296 -8.71 -12.45 29.42
C GLY A 296 -7.74 -13.14 28.45
N ASP A 297 -6.83 -13.96 29.00
CA ASP A 297 -5.76 -14.61 28.24
C ASP A 297 -6.28 -15.55 27.15
N GLU A 298 -7.35 -16.32 27.40
CA GLU A 298 -7.93 -17.21 26.38
C GLU A 298 -8.37 -16.46 25.11
N LEU A 299 -8.89 -15.23 25.28
CA LEU A 299 -9.31 -14.40 24.16
C LEU A 299 -8.11 -13.78 23.45
N ALA A 300 -7.10 -13.36 24.21
CA ALA A 300 -5.84 -12.91 23.66
C ALA A 300 -5.15 -14.00 22.84
N GLU A 301 -5.12 -15.25 23.33
CA GLU A 301 -4.57 -16.40 22.62
C GLU A 301 -5.27 -16.65 21.27
N LYS A 302 -6.60 -16.53 21.22
CA LYS A 302 -7.36 -16.62 19.95
C LYS A 302 -6.96 -15.53 18.96
N ILE A 303 -6.72 -14.31 19.44
CA ILE A 303 -6.23 -13.20 18.60
C ILE A 303 -4.81 -13.50 18.11
N LEU A 304 -3.91 -13.94 18.99
CA LEU A 304 -2.52 -14.28 18.66
C LEU A 304 -2.44 -15.43 17.65
N ALA A 305 -3.26 -16.46 17.81
CA ALA A 305 -3.37 -17.58 16.88
C ALA A 305 -3.75 -17.09 15.47
N LYS A 306 -4.77 -16.22 15.38
CA LYS A 306 -5.20 -15.65 14.09
C LYS A 306 -4.14 -14.72 13.47
N LEU A 307 -3.48 -13.87 14.27
CA LEU A 307 -2.47 -12.94 13.77
C LEU A 307 -1.17 -13.63 13.33
N SER A 308 -0.88 -14.83 13.85
CA SER A 308 0.32 -15.58 13.51
C SER A 308 0.07 -16.79 12.60
N ASP A 309 -1.17 -16.95 12.12
CA ASP A 309 -1.56 -17.97 11.15
C ASP A 309 -1.08 -17.60 9.73
N PRO A 310 -0.34 -18.48 9.03
CA PRO A 310 0.19 -18.18 7.70
C PRO A 310 -0.86 -17.82 6.65
N ASP A 311 -2.03 -18.46 6.69
CA ASP A 311 -3.09 -18.27 5.70
C ASP A 311 -3.88 -16.97 5.97
N GLU A 312 -4.10 -16.64 7.24
CA GLU A 312 -4.66 -15.35 7.66
C GLU A 312 -3.70 -14.20 7.31
N VAL A 313 -2.40 -14.32 7.61
CA VAL A 313 -1.40 -13.30 7.23
C VAL A 313 -1.40 -13.08 5.72
N ALA A 314 -1.35 -14.15 4.92
CA ALA A 314 -1.37 -14.05 3.46
C ALA A 314 -2.67 -13.44 2.92
N ARG A 315 -3.84 -13.89 3.41
CA ARG A 315 -5.15 -13.34 3.00
C ARG A 315 -5.35 -11.90 3.43
N SER A 316 -4.73 -11.48 4.54
CA SER A 316 -4.89 -10.12 5.09
C SER A 316 -4.28 -9.02 4.20
N ARG A 317 -3.31 -9.38 3.35
CA ARG A 317 -2.50 -8.45 2.54
C ARG A 317 -1.93 -7.28 3.34
N GLN A 318 -1.69 -7.48 4.65
CA GLN A 318 -1.10 -6.45 5.48
C GLN A 318 0.35 -6.25 5.07
N LEU A 319 0.70 -5.02 4.74
CA LEU A 319 2.08 -4.64 4.46
C LEU A 319 2.93 -4.79 5.74
N PRO A 320 4.21 -5.21 5.63
CA PRO A 320 5.09 -5.46 6.78
C PRO A 320 5.08 -4.36 7.85
N PHE A 321 5.08 -3.08 7.45
CA PHE A 321 5.09 -1.96 8.38
C PHE A 321 3.85 -1.87 9.27
N ARG A 322 2.73 -2.50 8.91
CA ARG A 322 1.51 -2.53 9.73
C ARG A 322 1.73 -3.32 11.02
N PHE A 323 2.53 -4.38 10.96
CA PHE A 323 2.94 -5.14 12.15
C PHE A 323 3.87 -4.32 13.04
N TYR A 324 4.82 -3.58 12.44
CA TYR A 324 5.67 -2.64 13.17
C TYR A 324 4.88 -1.52 13.85
N SER A 325 3.91 -0.93 13.15
CA SER A 325 3.02 0.09 13.71
C SER A 325 2.17 -0.48 14.86
N ALA A 326 1.65 -1.69 14.73
CA ALA A 326 0.92 -2.35 15.80
C ALA A 326 1.80 -2.61 17.04
N TYR A 327 3.02 -3.13 16.83
CA TYR A 327 4.00 -3.36 17.88
C TYR A 327 4.33 -2.08 18.67
N ARG A 328 4.55 -0.96 17.96
CA ARG A 328 4.82 0.33 18.61
C ARG A 328 3.64 0.86 19.42
N ASN A 329 2.41 0.58 18.98
CA ASN A 329 1.20 1.07 19.63
C ASN A 329 0.71 0.14 20.76
N ALA A 330 1.13 -1.12 20.78
CA ALA A 330 0.77 -2.11 21.80
C ALA A 330 2.04 -2.71 22.44
N PRO A 331 2.72 -1.96 23.34
CA PRO A 331 4.02 -2.34 23.89
C PRO A 331 3.98 -3.53 24.88
N SER A 332 2.80 -4.06 25.18
CA SER A 332 2.65 -5.26 26.01
C SER A 332 3.43 -6.43 25.43
N LEU A 333 4.16 -7.13 26.30
CA LEU A 333 4.95 -8.32 25.93
C LEU A 333 4.08 -9.44 25.33
N ARG A 334 2.78 -9.44 25.65
CA ARG A 334 1.77 -10.39 25.16
C ARG A 334 1.73 -10.47 23.63
N TRP A 335 1.85 -9.35 22.92
CA TRP A 335 1.67 -9.31 21.46
C TRP A 335 2.97 -9.45 20.67
N GLY A 336 4.11 -9.05 21.27
CA GLY A 336 5.36 -8.86 20.55
C GLY A 336 5.83 -10.08 19.75
N HIS A 337 5.81 -11.26 20.35
CA HIS A 337 6.27 -12.49 19.68
C HIS A 337 5.41 -12.86 18.46
N SER A 338 4.09 -12.81 18.60
CA SER A 338 3.17 -13.14 17.49
C SER A 338 3.21 -12.10 16.38
N LEU A 339 3.42 -10.82 16.72
CA LEU A 339 3.62 -9.75 15.73
C LEU A 339 4.94 -9.93 14.97
N ASP A 340 6.01 -10.34 15.64
CA ASP A 340 7.31 -10.63 15.01
C ASP A 340 7.21 -11.86 14.08
N LYS A 341 6.49 -12.90 14.50
CA LYS A 341 6.16 -14.07 13.66
C LYS A 341 5.30 -13.67 12.46
N ALA A 342 4.27 -12.86 12.66
CA ALA A 342 3.40 -12.37 11.59
C ALA A 342 4.18 -11.51 10.57
N LEU A 343 5.07 -10.64 11.06
CA LEU A 343 5.98 -9.88 10.21
C LEU A 343 6.92 -10.78 9.41
N THR A 344 7.45 -11.83 10.04
CA THR A 344 8.28 -12.83 9.36
C THR A 344 7.48 -13.55 8.27
N LEU A 345 6.23 -13.92 8.52
CA LEU A 345 5.36 -14.52 7.51
C LEU A 345 5.03 -13.53 6.38
N ALA A 346 4.75 -12.26 6.71
CA ALA A 346 4.44 -11.20 5.74
C ALA A 346 5.65 -10.83 4.86
N THR A 347 6.87 -11.08 5.34
CA THR A 347 8.11 -10.85 4.60
C THR A 347 8.66 -12.13 3.98
N ARG A 348 7.91 -13.24 3.95
CA ARG A 348 8.41 -14.54 3.45
C ARG A 348 8.97 -14.49 2.03
N ASN A 349 8.46 -13.58 1.21
CA ASN A 349 8.86 -13.38 -0.17
C ASN A 349 10.16 -12.58 -0.33
N VAL A 350 10.67 -11.95 0.74
CA VAL A 350 11.99 -11.33 0.74
C VAL A 350 13.03 -12.45 0.61
N PRO A 351 13.81 -12.48 -0.48
CA PRO A 351 14.70 -13.60 -0.80
C PRO A 351 15.88 -13.67 0.17
N SER A 352 16.37 -14.90 0.40
CA SER A 352 17.70 -15.11 0.95
C SER A 352 18.73 -15.01 -0.19
N PHE A 353 19.61 -14.02 -0.14
CA PHE A 353 20.68 -13.86 -1.10
C PHE A 353 21.88 -14.74 -0.72
N LYS A 354 22.37 -15.53 -1.67
CA LYS A 354 23.67 -16.21 -1.54
C LYS A 354 24.80 -15.21 -1.72
N GLY A 355 25.91 -15.38 -1.01
CA GLY A 355 27.06 -14.48 -1.10
C GLY A 355 26.84 -13.20 -0.29
N ARG A 356 27.70 -12.21 -0.54
CA ARG A 356 27.84 -11.01 0.29
C ARG A 356 27.08 -9.83 -0.27
N THR A 357 26.12 -9.32 0.50
CA THR A 357 25.24 -8.22 0.11
C THR A 357 25.52 -6.97 0.95
N LEU A 358 25.70 -5.83 0.29
CA LEU A 358 25.69 -4.52 0.95
C LEU A 358 24.26 -3.96 0.93
N VAL A 359 23.70 -3.61 2.08
CA VAL A 359 22.40 -2.94 2.18
C VAL A 359 22.58 -1.57 2.81
N LEU A 360 22.24 -0.52 2.06
CA LEU A 360 22.27 0.87 2.49
C LEU A 360 20.84 1.36 2.75
N VAL A 361 20.58 1.77 4.00
CA VAL A 361 19.33 2.39 4.42
C VAL A 361 19.54 3.87 4.60
N ASP A 362 18.77 4.66 3.87
CA ASP A 362 18.84 6.12 3.90
C ASP A 362 18.19 6.67 5.19
N THR A 363 18.95 7.47 5.92
CA THR A 363 18.56 8.12 7.18
C THR A 363 18.53 9.65 7.09
N SER A 364 18.58 10.19 5.86
CA SER A 364 18.51 11.63 5.54
C SER A 364 17.22 12.30 6.01
N ALA A 365 17.23 13.64 6.00
CA ALA A 365 16.08 14.45 6.39
C ALA A 365 14.82 14.15 5.56
N SER A 366 14.94 13.93 4.25
CA SER A 366 13.78 13.61 3.38
C SER A 366 13.12 12.27 3.76
N MET A 367 13.91 11.36 4.35
CA MET A 367 13.48 10.06 4.82
C MET A 367 12.94 10.06 6.27
N SER A 368 13.42 10.98 7.11
CA SER A 368 13.12 11.00 8.56
C SER A 368 12.12 12.07 9.02
N SER A 369 11.95 13.17 8.28
CA SER A 369 11.19 14.34 8.72
C SER A 369 9.67 14.23 8.54
N GLY A 370 9.21 13.36 7.64
CA GLY A 370 7.79 13.21 7.28
C GLY A 370 7.24 11.81 7.55
N THR A 371 5.95 11.63 7.31
CA THR A 371 5.28 10.33 7.34
C THR A 371 4.93 9.90 5.92
N ILE A 372 4.79 8.59 5.70
CA ILE A 372 4.48 8.02 4.37
C ILE A 372 3.10 8.47 3.83
N SER A 373 2.22 8.93 4.72
CA SER A 373 0.94 9.55 4.38
C SER A 373 0.45 10.37 5.57
N ALA A 374 -0.41 11.37 5.36
CA ALA A 374 -0.98 12.21 6.42
C ALA A 374 -1.67 11.42 7.56
N ARG A 375 -2.13 10.19 7.30
CA ARG A 375 -2.77 9.29 8.28
C ARG A 375 -1.84 8.20 8.84
N SER A 376 -0.54 8.28 8.55
CA SER A 376 0.46 7.32 9.03
C SER A 376 1.29 7.95 10.14
N THR A 377 1.72 7.12 11.09
CA THR A 377 2.75 7.49 12.08
C THR A 377 4.13 6.93 11.70
N VAL A 378 4.23 6.31 10.52
CA VAL A 378 5.43 5.64 10.01
C VAL A 378 6.13 6.55 9.02
N THR A 379 7.43 6.76 9.25
CA THR A 379 8.31 7.54 8.37
C THR A 379 8.90 6.68 7.24
N PRO A 380 9.29 7.24 6.09
CA PRO A 380 9.96 6.50 5.03
C PRO A 380 11.19 5.71 5.51
N VAL A 381 12.03 6.31 6.38
CA VAL A 381 13.19 5.62 6.99
C VAL A 381 12.79 4.42 7.84
N GLN A 382 11.65 4.45 8.54
CA GLN A 382 11.18 3.29 9.31
C GLN A 382 10.78 2.13 8.41
N ALA A 383 10.14 2.42 7.29
CA ALA A 383 9.85 1.38 6.29
C ALA A 383 11.14 0.88 5.63
N ALA A 384 12.10 1.75 5.29
CA ALA A 384 13.39 1.35 4.74
C ALA A 384 14.19 0.48 5.72
N ALA A 385 14.25 0.87 6.99
CA ALA A 385 14.88 0.10 8.05
C ALA A 385 14.23 -1.28 8.22
N LEU A 386 12.89 -1.38 8.11
CA LEU A 386 12.19 -2.65 8.17
C LEU A 386 12.67 -3.63 7.10
N PHE A 387 12.75 -3.20 5.85
CA PHE A 387 13.25 -4.06 4.77
C PHE A 387 14.76 -4.32 4.89
N GLY A 388 15.55 -3.32 5.26
CA GLY A 388 17.00 -3.48 5.45
C GLY A 388 17.34 -4.49 6.54
N VAL A 389 16.67 -4.40 7.70
CA VAL A 389 16.79 -5.37 8.79
C VAL A 389 16.27 -6.74 8.38
N THR A 390 15.14 -6.81 7.67
CA THR A 390 14.59 -8.10 7.19
C THR A 390 15.55 -8.80 6.24
N LEU A 391 16.14 -8.06 5.30
CA LEU A 391 17.17 -8.57 4.38
C LEU A 391 18.38 -9.08 5.15
N ALA A 392 18.85 -8.34 6.14
CA ALA A 392 20.01 -8.73 6.93
C ALA A 392 19.74 -9.91 7.88
N ALA A 393 18.51 -10.04 8.40
CA ALA A 393 18.12 -11.16 9.24
C ALA A 393 17.93 -12.48 8.45
N ARG A 394 17.65 -12.40 7.15
CA ARG A 394 17.40 -13.57 6.27
C ARG A 394 18.54 -13.92 5.34
N GLY A 395 19.35 -12.93 4.96
CA GLY A 395 20.46 -13.11 4.05
C GLY A 395 21.61 -13.85 4.71
N ASP A 396 22.42 -14.51 3.89
CA ASP A 396 23.57 -15.31 4.35
C ASP A 396 24.68 -14.40 4.93
N GLN A 397 25.18 -13.46 4.12
CA GLN A 397 26.18 -12.48 4.54
C GLN A 397 25.75 -11.07 4.14
N VAL A 398 25.19 -10.32 5.10
CA VAL A 398 24.66 -8.97 4.83
C VAL A 398 25.37 -7.92 5.68
N ASP A 399 25.98 -6.95 5.01
CA ASP A 399 26.47 -5.72 5.63
C ASP A 399 25.35 -4.67 5.59
N LEU A 400 24.63 -4.51 6.70
CA LEU A 400 23.61 -3.48 6.86
C LEU A 400 24.25 -2.17 7.34
N VAL A 401 24.01 -1.10 6.57
CA VAL A 401 24.59 0.22 6.78
C VAL A 401 23.49 1.28 6.74
N GLY A 402 23.42 2.13 7.76
CA GLY A 402 22.66 3.38 7.67
C GLY A 402 23.53 4.50 7.12
N PHE A 403 22.97 5.37 6.28
CA PHE A 403 23.73 6.47 5.68
C PHE A 403 22.96 7.80 5.66
N ALA A 404 23.72 8.89 5.65
CA ALA A 404 23.26 10.25 5.36
C ALA A 404 24.45 11.05 4.79
N ASP A 405 25.09 11.91 5.60
CA ASP A 405 26.38 12.56 5.26
C ASP A 405 27.57 11.60 5.50
N GLY A 406 27.41 10.74 6.50
CA GLY A 406 28.29 9.64 6.84
C GLY A 406 27.61 8.28 6.69
N THR A 407 28.25 7.26 7.24
CA THR A 407 27.74 5.88 7.25
C THR A 407 27.97 5.25 8.60
N PHE A 408 27.04 4.43 9.07
CA PHE A 408 27.21 3.60 10.26
C PHE A 408 26.82 2.14 9.98
N ARG A 409 27.60 1.19 10.50
CA ARG A 409 27.28 -0.24 10.37
C ARG A 409 26.29 -0.66 11.47
N HIS A 410 25.32 -1.49 11.12
CA HIS A 410 24.33 -2.03 12.05
C HIS A 410 24.38 -3.56 12.08
N GLU A 411 24.89 -4.13 13.18
CA GLU A 411 25.12 -5.57 13.30
C GLU A 411 23.92 -6.31 13.89
N ILE A 412 23.29 -7.19 13.13
CA ILE A 412 22.15 -7.99 13.60
C ILE A 412 22.64 -9.32 14.15
N ARG A 413 22.15 -9.70 15.33
CA ARG A 413 22.45 -11.01 15.91
C ARG A 413 21.60 -12.09 15.23
N PRO A 414 22.15 -13.29 14.99
CA PRO A 414 21.35 -14.43 14.53
C PRO A 414 20.14 -14.67 15.46
N GLY A 415 18.95 -14.82 14.88
CA GLY A 415 17.71 -15.04 15.64
C GLY A 415 17.15 -13.81 16.36
N ALA A 416 17.69 -12.60 16.12
CA ALA A 416 17.12 -11.38 16.67
C ALA A 416 15.72 -11.08 16.11
N SER A 417 14.83 -10.56 16.96
CA SER A 417 13.51 -10.07 16.54
C SER A 417 13.68 -8.90 15.58
N VAL A 418 13.10 -9.04 14.38
CA VAL A 418 13.13 -7.99 13.35
C VAL A 418 12.54 -6.70 13.90
N LEU A 419 11.44 -6.77 14.66
CA LEU A 419 10.80 -5.59 15.24
C LEU A 419 11.74 -4.80 16.19
N ARG A 420 12.46 -5.50 17.06
CA ARG A 420 13.42 -4.89 17.99
C ARG A 420 14.63 -4.32 17.28
N GLU A 421 15.12 -5.02 16.25
CA GLU A 421 16.25 -4.59 15.45
C GLU A 421 15.93 -3.34 14.63
N VAL A 422 14.71 -3.23 14.08
CA VAL A 422 14.23 -2.00 13.44
C VAL A 422 14.17 -0.83 14.44
N GLU A 423 13.65 -1.07 15.64
CA GLU A 423 13.64 -0.04 16.69
C GLU A 423 15.06 0.42 17.05
N ARG A 424 16.00 -0.53 17.19
CA ARG A 424 17.41 -0.24 17.45
C ARG A 424 18.05 0.52 16.30
N PHE A 425 17.74 0.18 15.05
CA PHE A 425 18.22 0.89 13.87
C PHE A 425 17.69 2.34 13.86
N CYS A 426 16.39 2.53 14.07
CA CYS A 426 15.77 3.85 14.04
C CYS A 426 16.26 4.79 15.17
N LYS A 427 16.70 4.25 16.32
CA LYS A 427 17.32 5.05 17.40
C LYS A 427 18.65 5.72 16.99
N ARG A 428 19.24 5.30 15.87
CA ARG A 428 20.53 5.77 15.34
C ARG A 428 20.39 6.81 14.24
N ILE A 429 19.16 7.16 13.87
CA ILE A 429 18.89 8.22 12.88
C ILE A 429 19.48 9.53 13.41
N GLY A 430 20.28 10.21 12.58
CA GLY A 430 21.01 11.42 12.95
C GLY A 430 22.46 11.21 13.40
N GLU A 431 22.92 9.97 13.65
CA GLU A 431 24.32 9.69 14.03
C GLU A 431 25.34 10.18 12.98
N VAL A 432 24.93 10.24 11.72
CA VAL A 432 25.80 10.48 10.57
C VAL A 432 25.30 11.64 9.71
N GLY A 433 24.60 12.59 10.31
CA GLY A 433 24.05 13.77 9.65
C GLY A 433 22.69 13.52 8.96
N HIS A 434 22.36 14.38 8.00
CA HIS A 434 21.02 14.46 7.40
C HIS A 434 20.99 14.66 5.88
N GLY A 435 22.14 14.79 5.21
CA GLY A 435 22.20 14.83 3.74
C GLY A 435 22.00 13.46 3.08
N THR A 436 21.88 13.45 1.76
CA THR A 436 21.65 12.22 0.97
C THR A 436 22.85 11.92 0.07
N GLN A 437 23.93 11.36 0.62
CA GLN A 437 25.19 11.12 -0.11
C GLN A 437 25.33 9.67 -0.59
N ILE A 438 24.49 9.24 -1.55
CA ILE A 438 24.43 7.83 -1.99
C ILE A 438 25.77 7.33 -2.55
N ALA A 439 26.37 8.09 -3.49
CA ALA A 439 27.59 7.66 -4.17
C ALA A 439 28.78 7.53 -3.19
N ASP A 440 28.94 8.48 -2.27
CA ASP A 440 30.03 8.45 -1.29
C ASP A 440 29.81 7.38 -0.23
N SER A 441 28.56 7.13 0.16
CA SER A 441 28.20 6.05 1.09
C SER A 441 28.47 4.66 0.51
N LEU A 442 28.18 4.46 -0.79
CA LEU A 442 28.55 3.25 -1.53
C LEU A 442 30.07 3.04 -1.52
N ARG A 443 30.85 4.07 -1.89
CA ARG A 443 32.33 3.98 -1.93
C ARG A 443 32.94 3.64 -0.57
N ARG A 444 32.42 4.23 0.51
CA ARG A 444 32.90 3.99 1.89
C ARG A 444 32.56 2.57 2.38
N SER A 445 31.44 2.03 1.91
CA SER A 445 30.88 0.79 2.47
C SER A 445 31.17 -0.44 1.62
N TYR A 446 31.36 -0.29 0.31
CA TYR A 446 31.64 -1.37 -0.62
C TYR A 446 33.02 -1.99 -0.33
N LYS A 447 33.04 -3.30 -0.15
CA LYS A 447 34.23 -4.06 0.27
C LYS A 447 34.27 -5.41 -0.46
N GLY A 448 34.07 -5.40 -1.78
CA GLY A 448 34.02 -6.61 -2.61
C GLY A 448 32.73 -7.41 -2.42
N HIS A 449 31.60 -6.73 -2.28
CA HIS A 449 30.29 -7.36 -2.19
C HIS A 449 29.84 -7.89 -3.55
N ASP A 450 29.09 -8.98 -3.56
CA ASP A 450 28.50 -9.55 -4.78
C ASP A 450 27.37 -8.68 -5.32
N ARG A 451 26.74 -7.85 -4.47
CA ARG A 451 25.69 -6.90 -4.84
C ARG A 451 25.54 -5.77 -3.83
N ALA A 452 24.89 -4.69 -4.25
CA ALA A 452 24.48 -3.59 -3.39
C ALA A 452 22.98 -3.26 -3.55
N VAL A 453 22.31 -2.97 -2.43
CA VAL A 453 20.90 -2.57 -2.35
C VAL A 453 20.81 -1.23 -1.63
N ILE A 454 20.10 -0.27 -2.22
CA ILE A 454 19.85 1.07 -1.65
C ILE A 454 18.36 1.19 -1.36
N LEU A 455 18.02 1.58 -0.13
CA LEU A 455 16.64 1.87 0.30
C LEU A 455 16.54 3.37 0.61
N SER A 456 16.02 4.17 -0.32
CA SER A 456 16.08 5.65 -0.32
C SER A 456 14.95 6.26 -1.17
N ASP A 457 14.66 7.54 -1.00
CA ASP A 457 13.84 8.29 -1.98
C ASP A 457 14.62 8.62 -3.28
N MET A 458 15.89 8.22 -3.34
CA MET A 458 16.82 8.39 -4.45
C MET A 458 17.13 9.86 -4.79
N GLN A 459 16.89 10.81 -3.88
CA GLN A 459 17.24 12.22 -4.07
C GLN A 459 18.65 12.51 -3.57
N THR A 460 19.64 11.99 -4.28
CA THR A 460 21.06 12.16 -3.89
C THR A 460 21.59 13.55 -4.20
N MET A 461 22.46 14.02 -3.30
CA MET A 461 23.37 15.13 -3.53
C MET A 461 24.47 14.75 -4.54
N SER A 462 25.08 15.75 -5.16
CA SER A 462 26.32 15.55 -5.92
C SER A 462 27.42 15.08 -4.96
N GLY A 463 28.08 13.96 -5.28
CA GLY A 463 29.15 13.43 -4.44
C GLY A 463 30.34 14.40 -4.36
N TYR A 464 31.06 14.35 -3.24
CA TYR A 464 32.30 15.11 -3.07
C TYR A 464 33.43 14.60 -3.97
N TYR A 465 33.41 13.31 -4.28
CA TYR A 465 34.34 12.67 -5.22
C TYR A 465 33.75 12.60 -6.64
N ALA A 466 34.61 12.67 -7.66
CA ALA A 466 34.21 12.52 -9.05
C ALA A 466 33.44 11.20 -9.30
N GLY A 467 32.29 11.29 -9.96
CA GLY A 467 31.47 10.15 -10.40
C GLY A 467 30.12 10.00 -9.67
N GLY A 468 29.11 9.51 -10.38
CA GLY A 468 27.75 9.31 -9.87
C GLY A 468 27.54 7.96 -9.19
N VAL A 469 26.30 7.71 -8.74
CA VAL A 469 25.86 6.47 -8.07
C VAL A 469 26.27 5.23 -8.85
N THR A 470 26.11 5.24 -10.18
CA THR A 470 26.43 4.13 -11.08
C THR A 470 27.88 3.65 -10.97
N THR A 471 28.81 4.60 -10.80
CA THR A 471 30.26 4.37 -10.79
C THR A 471 30.82 4.13 -9.40
N ALA A 472 29.99 4.23 -8.36
CA ALA A 472 30.41 4.03 -6.98
C ALA A 472 30.69 2.55 -6.64
N VAL A 473 30.20 1.63 -7.48
CA VAL A 473 30.50 0.20 -7.44
C VAL A 473 30.91 -0.28 -8.84
N PRO A 474 31.71 -1.36 -8.97
CA PRO A 474 32.10 -1.90 -10.27
C PRO A 474 30.90 -2.18 -11.21
N ALA A 475 31.10 -2.05 -12.52
CA ALA A 475 30.03 -2.18 -13.51
C ALA A 475 29.45 -3.60 -13.58
N ASP A 476 30.25 -4.61 -13.26
CA ASP A 476 29.89 -6.03 -13.23
C ASP A 476 29.12 -6.43 -11.96
N VAL A 477 29.13 -5.59 -10.92
CA VAL A 477 28.40 -5.80 -9.66
C VAL A 477 26.99 -5.23 -9.77
N PRO A 478 25.94 -6.04 -9.53
CA PRO A 478 24.55 -5.57 -9.48
C PRO A 478 24.31 -4.51 -8.40
N LEU A 479 23.60 -3.44 -8.78
CA LEU A 479 23.16 -2.37 -7.90
C LEU A 479 21.66 -2.16 -8.04
N TYR A 480 20.94 -2.28 -6.92
CA TYR A 480 19.49 -2.21 -6.84
C TYR A 480 19.06 -1.00 -6.01
N GLY A 481 18.25 -0.10 -6.58
CA GLY A 481 17.67 1.05 -5.87
C GLY A 481 16.18 0.88 -5.63
N PHE A 482 15.71 1.01 -4.40
CA PHE A 482 14.27 1.02 -4.08
C PHE A 482 13.83 2.45 -3.85
N ASN A 483 13.10 3.01 -4.81
CA ASN A 483 12.60 4.37 -4.76
C ASN A 483 11.26 4.43 -4.01
N LEU A 484 11.24 5.23 -2.94
CA LEU A 484 10.11 5.28 -2.00
C LEU A 484 9.10 6.37 -2.31
N GLN A 485 9.45 7.35 -3.14
CA GLN A 485 8.66 8.56 -3.33
C GLN A 485 8.33 8.85 -4.80
N GLY A 486 8.87 8.11 -5.78
CA GLY A 486 8.48 8.21 -7.18
C GLY A 486 8.76 9.59 -7.82
N TYR A 487 9.85 10.24 -7.40
CA TYR A 487 10.30 11.48 -8.01
C TYR A 487 10.68 11.29 -9.48
N ARG A 488 10.52 12.34 -10.27
CA ARG A 488 10.66 12.30 -11.74
C ARG A 488 12.02 11.78 -12.20
N ALA A 489 13.10 12.33 -11.65
CA ALA A 489 14.46 11.95 -12.01
C ALA A 489 14.96 10.77 -11.16
N ALA A 490 15.57 9.77 -11.79
CA ALA A 490 16.33 8.71 -11.14
C ALA A 490 17.75 9.17 -10.79
N ALA A 491 18.37 8.54 -9.79
CA ALA A 491 19.76 8.85 -9.38
C ALA A 491 20.82 8.13 -10.24
N MET A 492 20.38 7.13 -11.02
CA MET A 492 21.24 6.32 -11.89
C MET A 492 20.44 5.87 -13.12
N PRO A 493 21.11 5.54 -14.24
CA PRO A 493 20.42 4.89 -15.34
C PRO A 493 19.94 3.51 -14.86
N THR A 494 18.70 3.17 -15.19
CA THR A 494 18.07 1.90 -14.79
C THR A 494 17.42 1.23 -15.99
N GLY A 495 17.29 -0.09 -15.92
CA GLY A 495 16.54 -0.86 -16.90
C GLY A 495 17.38 -1.89 -17.64
N GLU A 496 18.71 -1.78 -17.56
CA GLU A 496 19.64 -2.58 -18.36
C GLU A 496 20.88 -2.98 -17.55
N GLY A 497 21.41 -4.16 -17.85
CA GLY A 497 22.69 -4.63 -17.33
C GLY A 497 22.63 -4.98 -15.84
N ASN A 498 23.31 -4.18 -15.01
CA ASN A 498 23.48 -4.42 -13.57
C ASN A 498 22.97 -3.22 -12.74
N ARG A 499 22.11 -2.38 -13.31
CA ARG A 499 21.56 -1.19 -12.66
C ARG A 499 20.06 -1.22 -12.78
N HIS A 500 19.39 -1.41 -11.64
CA HIS A 500 17.94 -1.57 -11.61
C HIS A 500 17.34 -0.80 -10.44
N GLU A 501 16.28 -0.05 -10.71
CA GLU A 501 15.43 0.54 -9.69
C GLU A 501 14.09 -0.21 -9.60
N PHE A 502 13.49 -0.18 -8.41
CA PHE A 502 12.17 -0.73 -8.12
C PHE A 502 11.32 0.28 -7.35
N GLY A 503 10.00 0.15 -7.49
CA GLY A 503 9.03 1.03 -6.83
C GLY A 503 8.44 0.45 -5.56
N GLY A 504 8.28 1.31 -4.55
CA GLY A 504 7.43 1.08 -3.40
C GLY A 504 7.91 -0.01 -2.42
N PHE A 505 7.16 -0.13 -1.33
CA PHE A 505 7.43 -1.06 -0.22
C PHE A 505 6.49 -2.27 -0.23
N SER A 506 6.36 -2.91 -1.39
CA SER A 506 5.78 -4.26 -1.45
C SER A 506 6.91 -5.28 -1.37
N ASP A 507 6.67 -6.38 -0.66
CA ASP A 507 7.55 -7.55 -0.67
C ASP A 507 7.72 -8.13 -2.10
N ALA A 508 6.73 -7.89 -2.98
CA ALA A 508 6.79 -8.27 -4.39
C ALA A 508 7.95 -7.62 -5.15
N SER A 509 8.32 -6.37 -4.85
CA SER A 509 9.45 -5.69 -5.50
C SER A 509 10.79 -6.41 -5.26
N PHE A 510 10.93 -7.11 -4.13
CA PHE A 510 12.14 -7.89 -3.81
C PHE A 510 12.23 -9.23 -4.58
N LYS A 511 11.11 -9.77 -5.09
CA LYS A 511 11.10 -10.99 -5.90
C LYS A 511 11.78 -10.83 -7.25
N LEU A 512 11.95 -9.58 -7.72
CA LEU A 512 12.57 -9.27 -8.99
C LEU A 512 14.09 -9.46 -8.96
N ILE A 513 14.72 -9.35 -7.79
CA ILE A 513 16.19 -9.45 -7.66
C ILE A 513 16.68 -10.86 -8.05
N PRO A 514 16.15 -11.98 -7.50
CA PRO A 514 16.56 -13.32 -7.91
C PRO A 514 16.38 -13.60 -9.41
N LEU A 515 15.34 -13.05 -10.05
CA LEU A 515 15.10 -13.23 -11.49
C LEU A 515 16.21 -12.57 -12.32
N LEU A 516 16.53 -11.31 -12.01
CA LEU A 516 17.58 -10.57 -12.68
C LEU A 516 18.96 -11.21 -12.47
N GLU A 517 19.24 -11.70 -11.25
CA GLU A 517 20.48 -12.41 -10.96
C GLU A 517 20.57 -13.77 -11.67
N ALA A 518 19.43 -14.47 -11.81
CA ALA A 518 19.28 -15.70 -12.60
C ALA A 518 19.28 -15.46 -14.12
N ARG A 519 19.54 -14.22 -14.56
CA ARG A 519 19.64 -13.81 -15.96
C ARG A 519 18.32 -13.91 -16.74
N GLN A 520 17.21 -13.73 -16.04
CA GLN A 520 15.89 -13.61 -16.64
C GLN A 520 15.50 -12.13 -16.63
N SER A 521 15.06 -11.61 -17.78
CA SER A 521 14.45 -10.29 -17.82
C SER A 521 13.24 -10.26 -16.91
N ALA A 522 13.11 -9.18 -16.14
CA ALA A 522 11.91 -8.94 -15.36
C ALA A 522 10.90 -8.20 -16.24
N ASP A 523 9.64 -8.63 -16.16
CA ASP A 523 8.50 -7.90 -16.73
C ASP A 523 7.82 -7.04 -15.67
N TRP A 524 6.85 -6.23 -16.09
CA TRP A 524 5.93 -5.58 -15.16
C TRP A 524 5.29 -6.63 -14.24
N PRO A 525 4.97 -6.28 -12.98
CA PRO A 525 4.41 -7.24 -12.03
C PRO A 525 2.94 -7.64 -12.33
N PHE A 526 2.42 -7.38 -13.55
CA PHE A 526 1.02 -7.54 -13.95
C PHE A 526 0.79 -7.95 -15.40
#